data_AF-A0A8T2MXR1-F1
#
_entry.id   AF-A0A8T2MXR1-F1
#
_cell.length_a   1.000
_cell.length_b   1.000
_cell.length_c   1.000
_cell.angle_alpha   90.00
_cell.angle_beta   90.00
_cell.angle_gamma   90.00
#
_symmetry.space_group_name_H-M   'P 1'
#
loop_
_entity.id
_entity.type
_entity.pdbx_description
1 polymer ?
#
loop_
_entity_poly.entity_id
_entity_poly.type
_entity_poly.pdbx_seq_one_letter_code
_entity_poly.pdbx_strand_id
1 'polypeptide(L)'
;MQLCPSYFGDFDPSEKVTKVCNTDGQWFRHPDSDRTWSNYTLCTAYTQNKLKLALSLYYMAIVGHTLSVIGCKVLATLMIYILASIYFWMLCEGIYLHTLIIVAVFVGEQHLGWYYLLGWGFPLVPTVTYAIARSLYFDDK
;
A
#
# COMPACT_ATOMS: atom_id res chain seq x y z
N MET A 1 -2.92 -0.85 46.83
CA MET A 1 -2.96 -0.56 45.37
C MET A 1 -3.32 0.90 45.19
N GLN A 2 -2.57 1.65 44.41
CA GLN A 2 -2.78 3.09 44.22
C GLN A 2 -2.85 3.40 42.72
N LEU A 3 -3.78 4.28 42.34
CA LEU A 3 -3.94 4.74 40.96
C LEU A 3 -2.80 5.69 40.58
N CYS A 4 -2.53 5.79 39.27
CA CYS A 4 -1.55 6.73 38.76
C CYS A 4 -1.98 8.18 39.04
N PRO A 5 -1.05 9.06 39.43
CA PRO A 5 -1.35 10.47 39.69
C PRO A 5 -1.76 11.22 38.42
N SER A 6 -2.85 11.99 38.49
CA SER A 6 -3.38 12.77 37.37
C SER A 6 -2.69 14.12 37.13
N TYR A 7 -1.81 14.56 38.04
CA TYR A 7 -1.11 15.84 37.91
C TYR A 7 0.08 15.79 36.94
N PHE A 8 0.46 14.61 36.45
CA PHE A 8 1.43 14.46 35.36
C PHE A 8 0.69 14.27 34.04
N GLY A 9 0.94 15.14 33.06
CA GLY A 9 0.22 15.12 31.78
C GLY A 9 0.46 13.87 30.91
N ASP A 10 1.56 13.16 31.15
CA ASP A 10 1.94 11.95 30.39
C ASP A 10 1.58 10.63 31.11
N PHE A 11 0.82 10.67 32.20
CA PHE A 11 0.39 9.45 32.90
C PHE A 11 -1.09 9.17 32.67
N ASP A 12 -1.44 7.89 32.49
CA ASP A 12 -2.84 7.46 32.46
C ASP A 12 -3.37 7.27 33.89
N PRO A 13 -4.30 8.12 34.38
CA PRO A 13 -4.84 8.03 35.74
C PRO A 13 -5.71 6.78 35.97
N SER A 14 -6.10 6.07 34.91
CA SER A 14 -6.89 4.83 34.99
C SER A 14 -6.04 3.62 35.38
N GLU A 15 -4.71 3.74 35.27
CA GLU A 15 -3.76 2.67 35.52
C GLU A 15 -3.29 2.63 36.99
N LYS A 16 -2.64 1.52 37.38
CA LYS A 16 -2.21 1.30 38.77
C LYS A 16 -0.68 1.25 38.94
N VAL A 17 -0.23 1.85 40.04
CA VAL A 17 1.15 1.75 40.54
C VAL A 17 1.26 0.59 41.50
N THR A 18 2.30 -0.24 41.34
CA THR A 18 2.55 -1.39 42.21
C THR A 18 3.75 -1.13 43.12
N LYS A 19 3.55 -1.38 44.42
CA LYS A 19 4.58 -1.31 45.45
C LYS A 19 4.54 -2.59 46.27
N VAL A 20 5.69 -3.17 46.55
CA VAL A 20 5.82 -4.46 47.24
C VAL A 20 6.26 -4.22 48.67
N CYS A 21 5.54 -4.80 49.61
CA CYS A 21 5.91 -4.86 51.02
C CYS A 21 6.47 -6.26 51.30
N ASN A 22 7.63 -6.32 51.96
CA ASN A 22 8.24 -7.59 52.36
C ASN A 22 7.52 -8.17 53.60
N THR A 23 7.77 -9.45 53.87
CA THR A 23 7.27 -10.13 55.08
C THR A 23 7.74 -9.47 56.37
N ASP A 24 8.87 -8.77 56.33
CA ASP A 24 9.46 -8.06 57.47
C ASP A 24 8.77 -6.71 57.76
N GLY A 25 7.72 -6.36 57.01
CA GLY A 25 7.00 -5.09 57.14
C GLY A 25 7.72 -3.89 56.52
N GLN A 26 8.86 -4.10 55.86
CA GLN A 26 9.61 -3.06 55.15
C GLN A 26 9.26 -3.03 53.66
N TRP A 27 9.33 -1.84 53.05
CA TRP A 27 9.14 -1.71 51.61
C TRP A 27 10.30 -2.34 50.84
N PHE A 28 9.98 -3.04 49.75
CA PHE A 28 10.98 -3.59 48.85
C PHE A 28 11.89 -2.48 48.31
N ARG A 29 13.20 -2.72 48.40
CA ARG A 29 14.25 -1.81 47.92
C ARG A 29 14.95 -2.43 46.73
N HIS A 30 15.30 -1.60 45.76
CA HIS A 30 15.99 -2.04 44.56
C HIS A 30 17.42 -2.50 44.90
N PRO A 31 17.87 -3.68 44.44
CA PRO A 31 19.16 -4.26 44.84
C PRO A 31 20.35 -3.36 44.48
N ASP A 32 20.31 -2.71 43.32
CA ASP A 32 21.44 -1.90 42.85
C ASP A 32 21.45 -0.44 43.35
N SER A 33 20.31 0.10 43.79
CA SER A 33 20.19 1.52 44.14
C SER A 33 19.80 1.80 45.58
N ASP A 34 19.47 0.77 46.36
CA ASP A 34 18.99 0.81 47.75
C ASP A 34 17.81 1.81 47.99
N ARG A 35 17.14 2.24 46.91
CA ARG A 35 15.95 3.08 46.97
C ARG A 35 14.71 2.21 47.09
N THR A 36 13.69 2.73 47.78
CA THR A 36 12.37 2.09 47.79
C THR A 36 11.84 1.98 46.37
N TRP A 37 11.47 0.78 45.96
CA TRP A 37 11.07 0.48 44.59
C TRP A 37 9.57 0.69 44.38
N SER A 38 9.19 1.09 43.17
CA SER A 38 7.79 1.21 42.73
C SER A 38 7.71 1.04 41.21
N ASN A 39 6.70 0.31 40.72
CA ASN A 39 6.49 0.05 39.30
C ASN A 39 5.45 1.00 38.72
N TYR A 40 5.91 1.93 37.86
CA TYR A 40 5.09 2.90 37.11
C TYR A 40 4.93 2.54 35.64
N THR A 41 5.36 1.35 35.21
CA THR A 41 5.35 0.96 33.80
C THR A 41 3.94 1.01 33.21
N LEU A 42 2.92 0.63 33.98
CA LEU A 42 1.51 0.71 33.55
C LEU A 42 1.06 2.17 33.33
N CYS A 43 1.47 3.11 34.18
CA CYS A 43 1.12 4.53 34.02
C CYS A 43 1.62 5.15 32.71
N THR A 44 2.67 4.58 32.11
CA THR A 44 3.30 5.07 30.88
C THR A 44 3.09 4.16 29.67
N ALA A 45 2.31 3.08 29.84
CA ALA A 45 2.06 2.10 28.81
C ALA A 45 1.18 2.66 27.68
N TYR A 46 0.08 3.33 28.04
CA TYR A 46 -0.95 3.80 27.10
C TYR A 46 -1.05 5.33 27.03
N THR A 47 0.11 5.99 26.92
CA THR A 47 0.12 7.44 26.75
C THR A 47 -0.55 7.88 25.46
N GLN A 48 -1.32 8.97 25.51
CA GLN A 48 -1.99 9.56 24.34
C GLN A 48 -1.01 9.81 23.18
N ASN A 49 0.22 10.24 23.49
CA ASN A 49 1.26 10.47 22.49
C ASN A 49 1.74 9.18 21.81
N LYS A 50 1.89 8.08 22.56
CA LYS A 50 2.26 6.77 22.01
C LYS A 50 1.14 6.17 21.17
N LEU A 51 -0.12 6.32 21.61
CA LEU A 51 -1.28 5.85 20.86
C LEU A 51 -1.44 6.61 19.54
N LYS A 52 -1.29 7.94 19.56
CA LYS A 52 -1.31 8.77 18.35
C LYS A 52 -0.21 8.38 17.36
N LEU A 53 1.00 8.13 17.86
CA LEU A 53 2.12 7.68 17.04
C LEU A 53 1.89 6.27 16.47
N ALA A 54 1.39 5.33 17.28
CA ALA A 54 1.08 3.98 16.82
C ALA A 54 0.01 3.99 15.74
N LEU A 55 -1.05 4.78 15.92
CA LEU A 55 -2.10 4.98 14.90
C LEU A 55 -1.55 5.63 13.64
N SER A 56 -0.77 6.71 13.75
CA SER A 56 -0.23 7.38 12.56
C SER A 56 0.70 6.47 11.76
N LEU A 57 1.59 5.73 12.44
CA LEU A 57 2.46 4.75 11.80
C LEU A 57 1.66 3.60 11.18
N TYR A 58 0.61 3.12 11.86
CA TYR A 58 -0.28 2.09 11.34
C TYR A 58 -0.99 2.55 10.05
N TYR A 59 -1.56 3.76 10.03
CA TYR A 59 -2.17 4.33 8.83
C TYR A 59 -1.17 4.48 7.68
N MET A 60 0.02 5.01 7.96
CA MET A 60 1.06 5.17 6.94
C MET A 60 1.53 3.82 6.38
N ALA A 61 1.65 2.79 7.21
CA ALA A 61 2.02 1.45 6.77
C ALA A 61 0.94 0.83 5.87
N ILE A 62 -0.34 0.89 6.27
CA ILE A 62 -1.45 0.35 5.47
C ILE A 62 -1.54 1.06 4.12
N VAL A 63 -1.54 2.39 4.15
CA VAL A 63 -1.64 3.20 2.93
C VAL A 63 -0.44 2.94 2.01
N GLY A 64 0.78 2.86 2.56
CA GLY A 64 1.97 2.51 1.80
C GLY A 64 1.89 1.12 1.13
N HIS A 65 1.47 0.10 1.88
CA HIS A 65 1.33 -1.25 1.34
C HIS A 65 0.25 -1.34 0.26
N THR A 66 -0.94 -0.76 0.51
CA THR A 66 -2.04 -0.77 -0.45
C THR A 66 -1.68 -0.02 -1.73
N LEU A 67 -1.07 1.16 -1.64
CA LEU A 67 -0.58 1.91 -2.80
C LEU A 67 0.46 1.13 -3.62
N SER A 68 1.41 0.47 -2.96
CA SER A 68 2.45 -0.32 -3.63
C SER A 68 1.86 -1.49 -4.43
N VAL A 69 0.92 -2.23 -3.83
CA VAL A 69 0.25 -3.37 -4.49
C VAL A 69 -0.59 -2.91 -5.68
N ILE A 70 -1.38 -1.85 -5.51
CA ILE A 70 -2.21 -1.29 -6.59
C ILE A 70 -1.31 -0.77 -7.71
N GLY A 71 -0.26 -0.02 -7.38
CA GLY A 71 0.70 0.51 -8.35
C GLY A 71 1.38 -0.58 -9.15
N CYS A 72 1.80 -1.66 -8.50
CA CYS A 72 2.39 -2.83 -9.17
C CYS A 72 1.40 -3.48 -10.16
N LYS A 73 0.15 -3.70 -9.74
CA LYS A 73 -0.91 -4.26 -10.62
C LYS A 73 -1.15 -3.36 -11.83
N VAL A 74 -1.32 -2.05 -11.62
CA VAL A 74 -1.57 -1.08 -12.71
C VAL A 74 -0.39 -1.05 -13.68
N LEU A 75 0.85 -0.98 -13.16
CA LEU A 75 2.04 -0.97 -14.00
C LEU A 75 2.18 -2.25 -14.82
N ALA A 76 1.94 -3.42 -14.23
CA ALA A 76 1.97 -4.69 -14.97
C ALA A 76 0.93 -4.73 -16.09
N THR A 77 -0.30 -4.28 -15.83
CA THR A 77 -1.34 -4.21 -16.88
C THR A 77 -0.99 -3.21 -17.99
N LEU A 78 -0.39 -2.07 -17.63
CA LEU A 78 0.04 -1.06 -18.58
C LEU A 78 1.17 -1.58 -19.49
N MET A 79 2.14 -2.30 -18.92
CA MET A 79 3.24 -2.89 -19.69
C MET A 79 2.73 -3.87 -20.74
N ILE A 80 1.77 -4.73 -20.39
CA ILE A 80 1.15 -5.68 -21.33
C ILE A 80 0.39 -4.93 -22.43
N TYR A 81 -0.32 -3.85 -22.09
CA TYR A 81 -1.02 -3.03 -23.06
C TYR A 81 -0.09 -2.34 -24.05
N ILE A 82 0.99 -1.72 -23.57
CA ILE A 82 1.99 -1.07 -24.43
C ILE A 82 2.66 -2.11 -25.34
N LEU A 83 3.00 -3.29 -24.81
CA LEU A 83 3.59 -4.35 -25.63
C LEU A 83 2.63 -4.79 -26.74
N ALA A 84 1.37 -5.04 -26.40
CA ALA A 84 0.35 -5.40 -27.39
C ALA A 84 0.17 -4.30 -28.44
N SER A 85 0.07 -3.03 -28.03
CA SER A 85 -0.09 -1.91 -28.97
C SER A 85 1.11 -1.77 -29.90
N ILE A 86 2.34 -1.97 -29.42
CA ILE A 86 3.54 -1.97 -30.27
C ILE A 86 3.46 -3.05 -31.35
N TYR A 87 3.04 -4.27 -31.01
CA TYR A 87 2.87 -5.34 -32.01
C TYR A 87 1.77 -5.02 -33.03
N PHE A 88 0.63 -4.47 -32.59
CA PHE A 88 -0.45 -4.07 -33.51
C PHE A 88 -0.04 -2.90 -34.41
N TRP A 89 0.74 -1.95 -33.89
CA TRP A 89 1.30 -0.85 -34.68
C TRP A 89 2.28 -1.35 -35.73
N MET A 90 3.17 -2.28 -35.39
CA MET A 90 4.08 -2.90 -36.35
C MET A 90 3.32 -3.64 -37.47
N LEU A 91 2.22 -4.32 -37.13
CA LEU A 91 1.35 -4.98 -38.10
C LEU A 91 0.62 -3.97 -38.99
N CYS A 92 0.15 -2.84 -38.44
CA CYS A 92 -0.48 -1.77 -39.22
C CYS A 92 0.48 -1.14 -40.22
N GLU A 93 1.72 -0.85 -39.81
CA GLU A 93 2.79 -0.36 -40.70
C GLU A 93 3.08 -1.37 -41.82
N GLY A 94 3.13 -2.67 -41.52
CA GLY A 94 3.33 -3.73 -42.51
C GLY A 94 2.20 -3.79 -43.55
N ILE A 95 0.94 -3.71 -43.11
CA ILE A 95 -0.22 -3.66 -44.01
C ILE A 95 -0.22 -2.38 -44.82
N TYR A 96 0.06 -1.24 -44.19
CA TYR A 96 0.13 0.07 -44.85
C TYR A 96 1.15 0.06 -45.99
N LEU A 97 2.38 -0.43 -45.75
CA LEU A 97 3.42 -0.51 -46.76
C LEU A 97 3.05 -1.48 -47.90
N HIS A 98 2.45 -2.63 -47.58
CA HIS A 98 1.98 -3.59 -48.59
C HIS A 98 0.84 -3.03 -49.46
N THR A 99 -0.14 -2.37 -48.85
CA THR A 99 -1.24 -1.69 -49.55
C THR A 99 -0.72 -0.52 -50.37
N LEU A 100 0.28 0.23 -49.89
CA LEU A 100 0.91 1.29 -50.67
C LEU A 100 1.56 0.72 -51.94
N ILE A 101 2.35 -0.34 -51.83
CA ILE A 101 3.05 -0.93 -52.99
C ILE A 101 2.07 -1.52 -54.01
N ILE A 102 1.00 -2.19 -53.57
CA ILE A 102 0.09 -2.93 -54.46
C ILE A 102 -1.09 -2.06 -54.95
N VAL A 103 -1.62 -1.18 -54.08
CA VAL A 103 -2.90 -0.49 -54.28
C VAL A 103 -2.72 1.02 -54.50
N ALA A 104 -1.59 1.64 -54.14
CA ALA A 104 -1.38 3.08 -54.40
C ALA A 104 -1.23 3.45 -55.88
N VAL A 105 -1.21 2.47 -56.79
CA VAL A 105 -1.44 2.74 -58.23
C VAL A 105 -2.88 3.25 -58.49
N PHE A 106 -3.85 3.03 -57.59
CA PHE A 106 -5.27 3.32 -57.87
C PHE A 106 -6.05 4.19 -56.88
N VAL A 107 -5.59 4.50 -55.66
CA VAL A 107 -6.39 5.28 -54.69
C VAL A 107 -5.53 6.24 -53.86
N GLY A 108 -5.80 7.55 -54.00
CA GLY A 108 -5.04 8.67 -53.41
C GLY A 108 -5.53 9.19 -52.04
N GLU A 109 -6.52 8.57 -51.40
CA GLU A 109 -7.05 9.01 -50.10
C GLU A 109 -7.11 7.83 -49.13
N GLN A 110 -6.04 7.62 -48.35
CA GLN A 110 -6.01 6.58 -47.31
C GLN A 110 -6.57 7.15 -46.00
N HIS A 111 -7.67 6.59 -45.52
CA HIS A 111 -8.36 7.02 -44.30
C HIS A 111 -7.57 6.62 -43.03
N LEU A 112 -6.51 7.37 -42.70
CA LEU A 112 -5.58 7.14 -41.57
C LEU A 112 -6.31 6.92 -40.22
N GLY A 113 -7.49 7.50 -40.04
CA GLY A 113 -8.27 7.38 -38.81
C GLY A 113 -8.66 5.95 -38.45
N TRP A 114 -8.94 5.09 -39.44
CA TRP A 114 -9.34 3.70 -39.17
C TRP A 114 -8.18 2.86 -38.63
N TYR A 115 -6.96 3.10 -39.13
CA TYR A 115 -5.75 2.42 -38.67
C TYR A 115 -5.39 2.80 -37.22
N TYR A 116 -5.58 4.06 -36.84
CA TYR A 116 -5.41 4.49 -35.44
C TYR A 116 -6.40 3.82 -34.49
N LEU A 117 -7.66 3.68 -34.91
CA LEU A 117 -8.68 2.95 -34.13
C LEU A 117 -8.34 1.46 -33.97
N LEU A 118 -7.77 0.83 -35.00
CA LEU A 118 -7.30 -0.56 -34.91
C LEU A 118 -6.06 -0.71 -34.01
N GLY A 119 -5.06 0.16 -34.19
CA GLY A 119 -3.80 0.09 -33.44
C GLY A 119 -3.94 0.32 -31.94
N TRP A 120 -4.91 1.13 -31.52
CA TRP A 120 -5.16 1.43 -30.09
C TRP A 120 -6.39 0.71 -29.52
N GLY A 121 -7.44 0.51 -30.32
CA GLY A 121 -8.69 -0.09 -29.87
C GLY A 121 -8.64 -1.62 -29.77
N PHE A 122 -8.02 -2.30 -30.73
CA PHE A 122 -7.92 -3.76 -30.69
C PHE A 122 -7.07 -4.30 -29.53
N PRO A 123 -5.89 -3.74 -29.20
CA PRO A 123 -5.10 -4.18 -28.04
C PRO A 123 -5.79 -3.93 -26.69
N LEU A 124 -6.78 -3.02 -26.63
CA LEU A 124 -7.52 -2.72 -25.41
C LEU A 124 -8.46 -3.87 -24.99
N VAL A 125 -9.01 -4.62 -25.94
CA VAL A 125 -9.91 -5.76 -25.66
C VAL A 125 -9.23 -6.89 -24.88
N PRO A 126 -8.08 -7.45 -25.33
CA PRO A 126 -7.38 -8.51 -24.60
C PRO A 126 -6.78 -8.00 -23.29
N THR A 127 -6.36 -6.73 -23.20
CA THR A 127 -5.80 -6.19 -21.94
C THR A 127 -6.87 -5.96 -20.89
N VAL A 128 -8.07 -5.50 -21.26
CA VAL A 128 -9.22 -5.42 -20.35
C VAL A 128 -9.63 -6.82 -19.90
N THR A 129 -9.67 -7.79 -20.81
CA THR A 129 -9.99 -9.19 -20.47
C THR A 129 -8.96 -9.78 -19.50
N TYR A 130 -7.67 -9.53 -19.74
CA TYR A 130 -6.58 -9.94 -18.85
C TYR A 130 -6.67 -9.25 -17.47
N ALA A 131 -6.97 -7.95 -17.43
CA ALA A 131 -7.12 -7.20 -16.18
C ALA A 131 -8.30 -7.73 -15.35
N ILE A 132 -9.45 -8.01 -16.00
CA ILE A 132 -10.62 -8.60 -15.34
C ILE A 132 -10.30 -10.01 -14.83
N ALA A 133 -9.72 -10.87 -15.67
CA ALA A 133 -9.33 -12.22 -15.27
C ALA A 133 -8.35 -12.19 -14.09
N ARG A 134 -7.36 -11.29 -14.12
CA ARG A 134 -6.39 -11.13 -13.03
C ARG A 134 -7.00 -10.53 -11.76
N SER A 135 -8.01 -9.66 -11.88
CA SER A 135 -8.74 -9.14 -10.71
C SER A 135 -9.66 -10.19 -10.08
N LEU A 136 -10.28 -11.06 -10.88
CA LEU A 136 -11.25 -12.05 -10.37
C LEU A 136 -10.59 -13.33 -9.83
N TYR A 137 -9.49 -13.80 -10.44
CA TYR A 137 -8.85 -15.06 -10.08
C TYR A 137 -7.60 -14.92 -9.21
N PHE A 138 -6.91 -13.78 -9.26
CA PHE A 138 -5.60 -13.56 -8.60
C PHE A 138 -5.65 -12.49 -7.49
N ASP A 139 -6.83 -11.99 -7.11
CA ASP A 139 -7.01 -11.41 -5.79
C ASP A 139 -7.06 -12.56 -4.77
N ASP A 140 -5.88 -13.13 -4.49
CA ASP A 140 -5.66 -13.95 -3.31
C ASP A 140 -6.09 -13.13 -2.08
N LYS A 141 -7.05 -13.66 -1.34
CA LYS A 141 -7.52 -13.14 -0.04
C LYS A 141 -6.38 -12.96 0.95
#